data_AF-J1J0D1-F1
#
_entry.id   AF-J1J0D1-F1
#
_cell.length_a   1.000
_cell.length_b   1.000
_cell.length_c   1.000
_cell.angle_alpha   90.00
_cell.angle_beta   90.00
_cell.angle_gamma   90.00
#
_symmetry.space_group_name_H-M   'P 1'
#
loop_
_entity.id
_entity.type
_entity.pdbx_description
1 polymer ?
#
loop_
_entity_poly.entity_id
_entity_poly.type
_entity_poly.pdbx_seq_one_letter_code
_entity_poly.pdbx_strand_id
1 'polypeptide(L)'
;RDIGDYLTRKEKLTIIESLGSIDGITQSKQSWQIITPDKHGDWLGQRDESFKAFLAIGDKKPHSKKLFETFSLGVSSNRDAWAYNSSRDILSKNMSNMISFYNSEVERFNDTYLHADHKARSKVVNDFVNSDESKISWSLNLKQHLTREKVFEFEEICITQSLYRPFMKQWLYYDRIFNEMVAKMPCIFPIGQAIENRVIQITGIGAMKDFSVLMAKNLPNLHAIDTGQCFPRYFYEDIASLKSKDNNQSHLFTNATEENKTSALQRRDAITDEGLAHFKASYPNEKITKDDLFYYVYGLLHSEDYRSRYADNLSKELPRIPCVKTADDFWKFVTAGRELGHLHVNYEDVEPYPVTFKKGNPKQTDISNPEKFYYVTEMKFAKIKD
;
A
#
# COMPACT_ATOMS: atom_id res chain seq x y z
N ARG A 1 12.24 27.22 -18.82
CA ARG A 1 13.00 27.86 -17.73
C ARG A 1 12.37 27.44 -16.42
N ASP A 2 13.16 26.93 -15.48
CA ASP A 2 12.74 26.79 -14.08
C ASP A 2 13.03 28.11 -13.33
N ILE A 3 12.17 28.47 -12.38
CA ILE A 3 12.40 29.64 -11.52
C ILE A 3 13.50 29.39 -10.48
N GLY A 4 13.73 28.12 -10.11
CA GLY A 4 14.74 27.68 -9.15
C GLY A 4 14.16 27.20 -7.82
N ASP A 5 14.87 26.27 -7.19
CA ASP A 5 14.53 25.70 -5.88
C ASP A 5 14.87 26.63 -4.72
N TYR A 6 14.25 26.38 -3.57
CA TYR A 6 14.51 27.06 -2.29
C TYR A 6 14.32 28.59 -2.28
N LEU A 7 13.68 29.14 -3.31
CA LEU A 7 13.34 30.56 -3.37
C LEU A 7 12.07 30.86 -2.56
N THR A 8 12.16 31.88 -1.71
CA THR A 8 11.01 32.47 -1.04
C THR A 8 10.07 33.14 -2.03
N ARG A 9 8.83 33.39 -1.61
CA ARG A 9 7.87 34.15 -2.41
C ARG A 9 8.42 35.52 -2.83
N LYS A 10 9.11 36.23 -1.93
CA LYS A 10 9.66 37.57 -2.22
C LYS A 10 10.73 37.51 -3.31
N GLU A 11 11.66 36.57 -3.22
CA GLU A 11 12.70 36.39 -4.23
C GLU A 11 12.11 36.03 -5.60
N LYS A 12 11.12 35.13 -5.64
CA LYS A 12 10.41 34.79 -6.89
C LYS A 12 9.76 36.02 -7.53
N LEU A 13 9.11 36.88 -6.74
CA LEU A 13 8.50 38.12 -7.23
C LEU A 13 9.55 39.12 -7.72
N THR A 14 10.65 39.29 -6.97
CA THR A 14 11.77 40.16 -7.37
C THR A 14 12.40 39.69 -8.68
N ILE A 15 12.53 38.38 -8.90
CA ILE A 15 12.99 37.82 -10.18
C ILE A 15 12.01 38.22 -11.30
N ILE A 16 10.71 38.03 -11.12
CA ILE A 16 9.69 38.39 -12.12
C ILE A 16 9.72 39.90 -12.43
N GLU A 17 9.80 40.75 -11.40
CA GLU A 17 9.92 42.21 -11.56
C GLU A 17 11.18 42.59 -12.35
N SER A 18 12.32 41.97 -12.05
CA SER A 18 13.57 42.23 -12.77
C SER A 18 13.54 41.79 -14.24
N LEU A 19 12.77 40.73 -14.55
CA LEU A 19 12.59 40.22 -15.90
C LEU A 19 11.60 41.10 -16.69
N GLY A 20 10.58 41.65 -16.04
CA GLY A 20 9.60 42.59 -16.62
C GLY A 20 8.62 41.98 -17.63
N SER A 21 9.07 41.05 -18.48
CA SER A 21 8.26 40.32 -19.45
C SER A 21 8.95 39.01 -19.88
N ILE A 22 8.29 38.25 -20.76
CA ILE A 22 8.90 37.06 -21.38
C ILE A 22 10.12 37.40 -22.25
N ASP A 23 10.21 38.62 -22.80
CA ASP A 23 11.37 39.08 -23.56
C ASP A 23 12.58 39.28 -22.65
N GLY A 24 12.36 39.73 -21.41
CA GLY A 24 13.41 39.82 -20.42
C GLY A 24 13.97 38.46 -20.00
N ILE A 25 13.18 37.38 -20.06
CA ILE A 25 13.69 36.02 -19.91
C ILE A 25 14.66 35.70 -21.04
N THR A 26 14.26 35.96 -22.29
CA THR A 26 15.07 35.69 -23.48
C THR A 26 16.42 36.40 -23.43
N GLN A 27 16.44 37.65 -22.92
CA GLN A 27 17.62 38.49 -22.78
C GLN A 27 18.45 38.21 -21.52
N SER A 28 17.90 37.45 -20.56
CA SER A 28 18.62 37.11 -19.32
C SER A 28 19.69 36.04 -19.55
N LYS A 29 20.67 35.97 -18.63
CA LYS A 29 21.72 34.92 -18.66
C LYS A 29 21.16 33.49 -18.60
N GLN A 30 19.96 33.32 -18.06
CA GLN A 30 19.29 32.03 -17.93
C GLN A 30 18.05 32.01 -18.84
N SER A 31 18.31 32.04 -20.15
CA SER A 31 17.30 32.15 -21.20
C SER A 31 16.38 30.93 -21.26
N TRP A 32 15.43 30.94 -22.21
CA TRP A 32 14.57 29.80 -22.45
C TRP A 32 15.37 28.56 -22.84
N GLN A 33 15.01 27.43 -22.22
CA GLN A 33 15.45 26.11 -22.66
C GLN A 33 14.34 25.54 -23.53
N ILE A 34 14.66 25.23 -24.79
CA ILE A 34 13.77 24.54 -25.70
C ILE A 34 13.70 23.07 -25.26
N ILE A 35 12.48 22.55 -25.17
CA ILE A 35 12.20 21.17 -24.77
C ILE A 35 11.45 20.50 -25.92
N THR A 36 11.91 19.32 -26.31
CA THR A 36 11.21 18.44 -27.25
C THR A 36 10.53 17.34 -26.44
N PRO A 37 9.20 17.21 -26.47
CA PRO A 37 8.49 16.13 -25.78
C PRO A 37 9.00 14.77 -26.26
N ASP A 38 9.15 13.82 -25.34
CA ASP A 38 9.47 12.45 -25.72
C ASP A 38 8.25 11.75 -26.36
N LYS A 39 8.41 10.50 -26.80
CA LYS A 39 7.31 9.73 -27.41
C LYS A 39 6.17 9.39 -26.45
N HIS A 40 6.34 9.66 -25.16
CA HIS A 40 5.27 9.54 -24.18
C HIS A 40 4.56 10.86 -23.89
N GLY A 41 5.00 11.95 -24.50
CA GLY A 41 4.49 13.29 -24.25
C GLY A 41 5.10 13.97 -23.02
N ASP A 42 6.20 13.44 -22.47
CA ASP A 42 6.86 14.02 -21.31
C ASP A 42 7.71 15.23 -21.72
N TRP A 43 7.42 16.39 -21.15
CA TRP A 43 8.26 17.60 -21.31
C TRP A 43 9.46 17.57 -20.36
N LEU A 44 9.24 17.17 -19.11
CA LEU A 44 10.25 17.10 -18.06
C LEU A 44 10.29 15.68 -17.46
N GLY A 45 11.44 15.29 -16.92
CA GLY A 45 11.68 13.96 -16.36
C GLY A 45 11.41 12.87 -17.39
N GLN A 46 12.05 12.97 -18.56
CA GLN A 46 11.78 12.07 -19.69
C GLN A 46 12.23 10.65 -19.35
N ARG A 47 11.43 9.67 -19.75
CA ARG A 47 11.68 8.26 -19.39
C ARG A 47 12.86 7.68 -20.16
N ASP A 48 13.63 6.82 -19.48
CA ASP A 48 14.65 6.00 -20.13
C ASP A 48 13.98 4.80 -20.83
N GLU A 49 14.17 4.69 -22.14
CA GLU A 49 13.62 3.62 -22.97
C GLU A 49 14.24 2.25 -22.70
N SER A 50 15.47 2.20 -22.21
CA SER A 50 16.12 0.94 -21.84
C SER A 50 15.37 0.21 -20.72
N PHE A 51 14.59 0.94 -19.92
CA PHE A 51 13.75 0.37 -18.87
C PHE A 51 12.75 -0.67 -19.41
N LYS A 52 12.24 -0.47 -20.63
CA LYS A 52 11.26 -1.37 -21.25
C LYS A 52 11.82 -2.73 -21.63
N ALA A 53 13.15 -2.86 -21.73
CA ALA A 53 13.80 -4.14 -21.96
C ALA A 53 13.68 -5.08 -20.76
N PHE A 54 13.41 -4.55 -19.56
CA PHE A 54 13.29 -5.33 -18.34
C PHE A 54 11.88 -5.90 -18.16
N LEU A 55 11.81 -7.01 -17.42
CA LEU A 55 10.57 -7.70 -17.09
C LEU A 55 9.67 -6.80 -16.24
N ALA A 56 8.42 -6.60 -16.64
CA ALA A 56 7.48 -5.85 -15.82
C ALA A 56 7.26 -6.56 -14.46
N ILE A 57 7.34 -5.81 -13.35
CA ILE A 57 7.05 -6.38 -12.02
C ILE A 57 5.61 -6.92 -11.97
N GLY A 58 4.66 -6.22 -12.61
CA GLY A 58 3.28 -6.65 -12.76
C GLY A 58 2.61 -5.87 -13.88
N ASP A 59 1.64 -6.50 -14.53
CA ASP A 59 0.80 -5.89 -15.56
C ASP A 59 -0.61 -6.49 -15.46
N LYS A 60 -1.63 -5.65 -15.70
CA LYS A 60 -3.04 -6.04 -15.69
C LYS A 60 -3.51 -6.52 -17.06
N LYS A 61 -2.74 -6.31 -18.13
CA LYS A 61 -3.08 -6.77 -19.47
C LYS A 61 -3.08 -8.30 -19.54
N PRO A 62 -4.06 -8.93 -20.23
CA PRO A 62 -4.02 -10.36 -20.48
C PRO A 62 -2.76 -10.74 -21.28
N HIS A 63 -2.16 -11.89 -20.96
CA HIS A 63 -1.01 -12.48 -21.67
C HIS A 63 0.28 -11.64 -21.72
N SER A 64 0.37 -10.53 -20.98
CA SER A 64 1.62 -9.78 -20.86
C SER A 64 2.61 -10.52 -19.97
N LYS A 65 3.85 -10.66 -20.44
CA LYS A 65 4.95 -11.22 -19.65
C LYS A 65 5.21 -10.36 -18.41
N LYS A 66 5.07 -10.96 -17.22
CA LYS A 66 5.10 -10.27 -15.92
C LYS A 66 5.71 -11.15 -14.82
N LEU A 67 6.32 -10.53 -13.82
CA LEU A 67 6.94 -11.25 -12.70
C LEU A 67 5.92 -11.69 -11.65
N PHE A 68 5.01 -10.81 -11.25
CA PHE A 68 3.94 -11.10 -10.31
C PHE A 68 2.61 -11.30 -11.05
N GLU A 69 1.92 -12.39 -10.74
CA GLU A 69 0.61 -12.73 -11.27
C GLU A 69 -0.44 -11.70 -10.85
N THR A 70 -0.35 -11.26 -9.59
CA THR A 70 -1.29 -10.32 -9.00
C THR A 70 -0.55 -9.32 -8.12
N PHE A 71 -1.13 -8.13 -8.03
CA PHE A 71 -0.75 -7.06 -7.12
C PHE A 71 -2.01 -6.26 -6.76
N SER A 72 -1.93 -5.46 -5.71
CA SER A 72 -3.08 -4.74 -5.16
C SER A 72 -2.69 -3.37 -4.67
N LEU A 73 -3.64 -2.45 -4.60
CA LEU A 73 -3.52 -1.29 -3.72
C LEU A 73 -3.67 -1.73 -2.25
N GLY A 74 -3.10 -0.94 -1.34
CA GLY A 74 -3.42 -1.02 0.09
C GLY A 74 -4.89 -0.70 0.37
N VAL A 75 -5.36 -0.99 1.59
CA VAL A 75 -6.75 -0.72 1.99
C VAL A 75 -6.99 0.78 2.15
N SER A 76 -8.09 1.28 1.60
CA SER A 76 -8.60 2.63 1.83
C SER A 76 -9.93 2.54 2.57
N SER A 77 -10.01 3.08 3.78
CA SER A 77 -11.24 3.06 4.57
C SER A 77 -12.17 4.24 4.24
N ASN A 78 -11.59 5.40 3.90
CA ASN A 78 -12.24 6.73 3.85
C ASN A 78 -12.87 7.18 5.19
N ARG A 79 -12.49 6.53 6.30
CA ARG A 79 -13.01 6.77 7.64
C ARG A 79 -12.00 6.36 8.71
N ASP A 80 -10.73 6.73 8.52
CA ASP A 80 -9.64 6.19 9.35
C ASP A 80 -9.86 6.44 10.85
N ALA A 81 -10.45 7.57 11.25
CA ALA A 81 -10.79 7.85 12.65
C ALA A 81 -11.77 6.82 13.29
N TRP A 82 -12.56 6.13 12.47
CA TRP A 82 -13.50 5.09 12.87
C TRP A 82 -12.91 3.70 12.69
N ALA A 83 -12.32 3.43 11.53
CA ALA A 83 -11.89 2.10 11.12
C ALA A 83 -10.47 1.73 11.58
N TYR A 84 -9.67 2.68 12.06
CA TYR A 84 -8.34 2.43 12.62
C TYR A 84 -8.22 2.94 14.06
N ASN A 85 -7.51 2.19 14.90
CA ASN A 85 -7.12 2.66 16.23
C ASN A 85 -5.92 1.89 16.78
N SER A 86 -5.09 2.53 17.62
CA SER A 86 -4.04 1.81 18.35
C SER A 86 -4.59 0.88 19.43
N SER A 87 -5.79 1.15 19.96
CA SER A 87 -6.50 0.29 20.90
C SER A 87 -7.57 -0.55 20.19
N ARG A 88 -7.48 -1.86 20.38
CA ARG A 88 -8.46 -2.83 19.86
C ARG A 88 -9.87 -2.56 20.40
N ASP A 89 -9.96 -2.25 21.69
CA ASP A 89 -11.24 -2.06 22.38
C ASP A 89 -11.91 -0.76 21.97
N ILE A 90 -11.12 0.30 21.76
CA ILE A 90 -11.66 1.57 21.24
C ILE A 90 -12.15 1.38 19.81
N LEU A 91 -11.39 0.67 18.96
CA LEU A 91 -11.83 0.33 17.61
C LEU A 91 -13.16 -0.43 17.61
N SER A 92 -13.27 -1.50 18.41
CA SER A 92 -14.49 -2.32 18.50
C SER A 92 -15.70 -1.48 18.91
N LYS A 93 -15.55 -0.62 19.94
CA LYS A 93 -16.60 0.31 20.38
C LYS A 93 -16.98 1.34 19.30
N ASN A 94 -15.98 1.97 18.68
CA ASN A 94 -16.19 2.97 17.64
C ASN A 94 -16.98 2.37 16.47
N MET A 95 -16.55 1.20 15.97
CA MET A 95 -17.22 0.54 14.86
C MET A 95 -18.62 0.06 15.23
N SER A 96 -18.80 -0.53 16.40
CA SER A 96 -20.14 -0.95 16.88
C SER A 96 -21.12 0.22 16.95
N ASN A 97 -20.68 1.36 17.49
CA ASN A 97 -21.50 2.57 17.58
C ASN A 97 -21.83 3.15 16.20
N MET A 98 -20.84 3.22 15.29
CA MET A 98 -21.05 3.71 13.93
C MET A 98 -22.01 2.82 13.13
N ILE A 99 -21.91 1.50 13.28
CA ILE A 99 -22.78 0.52 12.60
C ILE A 99 -24.21 0.65 13.13
N SER A 100 -24.39 0.77 14.45
CA SER A 100 -25.70 1.01 15.06
C SER A 100 -26.33 2.32 14.57
N PHE A 101 -25.54 3.39 14.48
CA PHE A 101 -26.00 4.67 13.94
C PHE A 101 -26.35 4.59 12.44
N TYR A 102 -25.54 3.89 11.65
CA TYR A 102 -25.84 3.64 10.24
C TYR A 102 -27.18 2.89 10.09
N ASN A 103 -27.41 1.85 10.89
CA ASN A 103 -28.66 1.07 10.81
C ASN A 103 -29.88 1.90 11.20
N SER A 104 -29.79 2.80 12.19
CA SER A 104 -30.91 3.70 12.52
C SER A 104 -31.20 4.72 11.41
N GLU A 105 -30.18 5.14 10.66
CA GLU A 105 -30.36 5.96 9.46
C GLU A 105 -31.02 5.18 8.31
N VAL A 106 -30.72 3.88 8.17
CA VAL A 106 -31.42 2.99 7.22
C VAL A 106 -32.89 2.89 7.57
N GLU A 107 -33.23 2.65 8.84
CA GLU A 107 -34.62 2.60 9.32
C GLU A 107 -35.35 3.92 9.04
N ARG A 108 -34.77 5.06 9.46
CA ARG A 108 -35.34 6.40 9.23
C ARG A 108 -35.58 6.67 7.74
N PHE A 109 -34.63 6.26 6.89
CA PHE A 109 -34.72 6.46 5.45
C PHE A 109 -35.81 5.57 4.82
N ASN A 110 -35.94 4.33 5.29
CA ASN A 110 -36.97 3.41 4.83
C ASN A 110 -38.37 3.89 5.18
N ASP A 111 -38.58 4.38 6.41
CA ASP A 111 -39.87 4.93 6.85
C ASP A 111 -40.28 6.16 6.03
N THR A 112 -39.32 7.02 5.69
CA THR A 112 -39.57 8.25 4.93
C THR A 112 -39.83 7.98 3.45
N TYR A 113 -39.16 6.97 2.88
CA TYR A 113 -39.14 6.68 1.43
C TYR A 113 -39.66 5.28 1.09
N LEU A 114 -40.65 4.79 1.84
CA LEU A 114 -41.20 3.41 1.76
C LEU A 114 -41.64 2.99 0.34
N HIS A 115 -42.16 3.92 -0.45
CA HIS A 115 -42.67 3.66 -1.80
C HIS A 115 -41.79 4.22 -2.92
N ALA A 116 -40.62 4.77 -2.58
CA ALA A 116 -39.71 5.34 -3.56
C ALA A 116 -38.85 4.26 -4.22
N ASP A 117 -38.68 4.33 -5.55
CA ASP A 117 -37.75 3.45 -6.25
C ASP A 117 -36.27 3.79 -5.91
N HIS A 118 -35.35 2.90 -6.30
CA HIS A 118 -33.91 3.09 -6.06
C HIS A 118 -33.37 4.40 -6.65
N LYS A 119 -33.90 4.86 -7.78
CA LYS A 119 -33.43 6.08 -8.47
C LYS A 119 -33.84 7.33 -7.71
N ALA A 120 -35.07 7.37 -7.21
CA ALA A 120 -35.57 8.42 -6.34
C ALA A 120 -34.76 8.46 -5.03
N ARG A 121 -34.55 7.31 -4.39
CA ARG A 121 -33.75 7.16 -3.17
C ARG A 121 -32.31 7.67 -3.34
N SER A 122 -31.65 7.32 -4.45
CA SER A 122 -30.29 7.75 -4.75
C SER A 122 -30.15 9.27 -4.95
N LYS A 123 -31.21 9.96 -5.38
CA LYS A 123 -31.19 11.42 -5.56
C LYS A 123 -31.26 12.18 -4.23
N VAL A 124 -31.96 11.63 -3.25
CA VAL A 124 -32.29 12.31 -1.99
C VAL A 124 -31.37 11.92 -0.82
N VAL A 125 -30.62 10.81 -0.94
CA VAL A 125 -29.81 10.27 0.17
C VAL A 125 -28.80 11.27 0.73
N ASN A 126 -28.17 12.09 -0.11
CA ASN A 126 -27.16 13.05 0.34
C ASN A 126 -27.73 14.14 1.24
N ASP A 127 -28.96 14.58 0.96
CA ASP A 127 -29.62 15.64 1.72
C ASP A 127 -30.36 15.09 2.94
N PHE A 128 -30.61 13.77 2.95
CA PHE A 128 -31.32 13.11 4.04
C PHE A 128 -30.42 12.72 5.21
N VAL A 129 -29.26 12.11 4.92
CA VAL A 129 -28.45 11.48 5.97
C VAL A 129 -27.87 12.52 6.93
N ASN A 130 -27.81 12.16 8.20
CA ASN A 130 -27.17 13.00 9.20
C ASN A 130 -25.65 13.01 8.97
N SER A 131 -25.09 14.20 8.76
CA SER A 131 -23.67 14.43 8.47
C SER A 131 -22.81 14.70 9.71
N ASP A 132 -23.28 14.38 10.91
CA ASP A 132 -22.51 14.50 12.15
C ASP A 132 -21.33 13.51 12.15
N GLU A 133 -20.13 14.03 11.90
CA GLU A 133 -18.88 13.26 11.82
C GLU A 133 -18.53 12.53 13.12
N SER A 134 -19.09 12.96 14.27
CA SER A 134 -18.93 12.29 15.57
C SER A 134 -19.74 11.00 15.69
N LYS A 135 -20.67 10.74 14.75
CA LYS A 135 -21.48 9.52 14.69
C LYS A 135 -21.12 8.61 13.53
N ILE A 136 -20.74 9.19 12.39
CA ILE A 136 -20.36 8.43 11.20
C ILE A 136 -19.56 9.28 10.21
N SER A 137 -18.58 8.66 9.55
CA SER A 137 -18.01 9.19 8.31
C SER A 137 -18.69 8.52 7.12
N TRP A 138 -19.42 9.28 6.31
CA TRP A 138 -20.09 8.74 5.13
C TRP A 138 -19.16 8.65 3.93
N SER A 139 -19.31 7.58 3.14
CA SER A 139 -18.66 7.42 1.85
C SER A 139 -19.68 7.06 0.77
N LEU A 140 -19.28 7.10 -0.50
CA LEU A 140 -20.17 6.82 -1.62
C LEU A 140 -20.76 5.41 -1.50
N ASN A 141 -19.92 4.40 -1.25
CA ASN A 141 -20.36 3.01 -1.14
C ASN A 141 -21.30 2.80 0.04
N LEU A 142 -21.03 3.42 1.19
CA LEU A 142 -21.90 3.27 2.35
C LEU A 142 -23.29 3.88 2.13
N LYS A 143 -23.37 5.04 1.46
CA LYS A 143 -24.67 5.62 1.06
C LYS A 143 -25.42 4.73 0.07
N GLN A 144 -24.72 4.09 -0.87
CA GLN A 144 -25.34 3.12 -1.79
C GLN A 144 -25.90 1.88 -1.08
N HIS A 145 -25.26 1.43 0.00
CA HIS A 145 -25.79 0.35 0.82
C HIS A 145 -27.08 0.77 1.53
N LEU A 146 -27.12 2.00 2.05
CA LEU A 146 -28.32 2.56 2.69
C LEU A 146 -29.49 2.67 1.70
N THR A 147 -29.26 3.16 0.48
CA THR A 147 -30.32 3.25 -0.53
C THR A 147 -30.88 1.89 -0.94
N ARG A 148 -30.11 0.80 -0.70
CA ARG A 148 -30.48 -0.60 -0.93
C ARG A 148 -30.98 -1.31 0.33
N GLU A 149 -31.28 -0.56 1.39
CA GLU A 149 -31.95 -1.08 2.59
C GLU A 149 -31.09 -2.11 3.34
N LYS A 150 -29.77 -2.06 3.16
CA LYS A 150 -28.87 -3.01 3.79
C LYS A 150 -28.56 -2.56 5.21
N VAL A 151 -28.89 -3.41 6.16
CA VAL A 151 -28.43 -3.36 7.56
C VAL A 151 -27.24 -4.29 7.75
N PHE A 152 -26.39 -3.98 8.73
CA PHE A 152 -25.18 -4.75 9.03
C PHE A 152 -25.00 -4.96 10.52
N GLU A 153 -24.27 -5.99 10.89
CA GLU A 153 -23.88 -6.26 12.27
C GLU A 153 -22.38 -6.07 12.43
N PHE A 154 -21.96 -5.77 13.66
CA PHE A 154 -20.54 -5.74 14.00
C PHE A 154 -20.00 -7.16 14.08
N GLU A 155 -18.91 -7.42 13.35
CA GLU A 155 -18.26 -8.73 13.31
C GLU A 155 -16.85 -8.62 13.89
N GLU A 156 -16.65 -9.16 15.09
CA GLU A 156 -15.35 -9.12 15.79
C GLU A 156 -14.21 -9.76 14.95
N ILE A 157 -14.56 -10.73 14.10
CA ILE A 157 -13.61 -11.41 13.20
C ILE A 157 -12.98 -10.46 12.17
N CYS A 158 -13.61 -9.32 11.88
CA CYS A 158 -13.07 -8.30 10.98
C CYS A 158 -11.95 -7.47 11.61
N ILE A 159 -11.72 -7.57 12.92
CA ILE A 159 -10.62 -6.84 13.56
C ILE A 159 -9.28 -7.53 13.26
N THR A 160 -8.35 -6.79 12.64
CA THR A 160 -7.01 -7.30 12.30
C THR A 160 -5.91 -6.27 12.51
N GLN A 161 -4.67 -6.73 12.58
CA GLN A 161 -3.49 -5.87 12.61
C GLN A 161 -3.15 -5.38 11.20
N SER A 162 -3.01 -4.06 11.06
CA SER A 162 -2.69 -3.40 9.80
C SER A 162 -1.47 -2.48 9.94
N LEU A 163 -0.64 -2.45 8.91
CA LEU A 163 0.41 -1.45 8.77
C LEU A 163 -0.24 -0.13 8.32
N TYR A 164 -0.43 0.80 9.26
CA TYR A 164 -1.10 2.07 8.99
C TYR A 164 -0.15 3.08 8.33
N ARG A 165 1.07 3.21 8.86
CA ARG A 165 2.18 4.03 8.33
C ARG A 165 3.48 3.24 8.45
N PRO A 166 4.60 3.66 7.82
CA PRO A 166 5.86 2.94 7.94
C PRO A 166 6.22 2.72 9.41
N PHE A 167 6.45 1.47 9.78
CA PHE A 167 6.80 1.06 11.14
C PHE A 167 5.74 1.41 12.21
N MET A 168 4.49 1.63 11.80
CA MET A 168 3.38 1.95 12.71
C MET A 168 2.18 1.06 12.43
N LYS A 169 2.00 0.06 13.30
CA LYS A 169 0.81 -0.80 13.30
C LYS A 169 -0.34 -0.17 14.05
N GLN A 170 -1.54 -0.43 13.55
CA GLN A 170 -2.79 -0.15 14.24
C GLN A 170 -3.76 -1.33 14.04
N TRP A 171 -4.77 -1.40 14.89
CA TRP A 171 -5.93 -2.24 14.62
C TRP A 171 -6.77 -1.61 13.52
N LEU A 172 -7.27 -2.45 12.62
CA LEU A 172 -8.19 -2.09 11.54
C LEU A 172 -9.45 -2.95 11.66
N TYR A 173 -10.62 -2.34 11.47
CA TYR A 173 -11.84 -3.07 11.14
C TYR A 173 -11.88 -3.31 9.62
N TYR A 174 -11.43 -4.50 9.23
CA TYR A 174 -11.18 -4.89 7.85
C TYR A 174 -12.40 -5.58 7.26
N ASP A 175 -13.18 -4.82 6.50
CA ASP A 175 -14.46 -5.24 5.98
C ASP A 175 -14.78 -4.57 4.63
N ARG A 176 -15.48 -5.29 3.74
CA ARG A 176 -15.80 -4.82 2.38
C ARG A 176 -16.86 -3.73 2.34
N ILE A 177 -17.69 -3.62 3.37
CA ILE A 177 -18.78 -2.65 3.47
C ILE A 177 -18.25 -1.36 4.08
N PHE A 178 -17.48 -1.46 5.16
CA PHE A 178 -17.02 -0.31 5.94
C PHE A 178 -15.64 0.21 5.53
N ASN A 179 -14.96 -0.44 4.58
CA ASN A 179 -13.81 0.14 3.91
C ASN A 179 -14.16 0.47 2.45
N GLU A 180 -13.96 1.73 2.03
CA GLU A 180 -14.32 2.18 0.68
C GLU A 180 -13.69 1.31 -0.42
N MET A 181 -12.44 0.89 -0.21
CA MET A 181 -11.74 0.01 -1.14
C MET A 181 -10.78 -0.93 -0.41
N VAL A 182 -11.07 -2.24 -0.49
CA VAL A 182 -10.15 -3.31 -0.06
C VAL A 182 -9.31 -3.89 -1.22
N ALA A 183 -9.60 -3.47 -2.46
CA ALA A 183 -8.93 -3.96 -3.68
C ALA A 183 -8.84 -5.50 -3.71
N LYS A 184 -7.65 -6.07 -3.98
CA LYS A 184 -7.40 -7.51 -3.95
C LYS A 184 -6.82 -7.98 -2.61
N MET A 185 -6.79 -7.13 -1.58
CA MET A 185 -6.27 -7.52 -0.28
C MET A 185 -6.96 -8.76 0.31
N PRO A 186 -8.26 -9.02 0.12
CA PRO A 186 -8.87 -10.26 0.62
C PRO A 186 -8.33 -11.55 -0.03
N CYS A 187 -7.68 -11.45 -1.19
CA CYS A 187 -6.97 -12.57 -1.81
C CYS A 187 -5.51 -12.67 -1.35
N ILE A 188 -4.99 -11.68 -0.61
CA ILE A 188 -3.61 -11.65 -0.11
C ILE A 188 -3.57 -11.90 1.40
N PHE A 189 -4.48 -11.25 2.11
CA PHE A 189 -4.83 -11.34 3.52
C PHE A 189 -6.36 -11.52 3.61
N PRO A 190 -6.88 -12.75 3.63
CA PRO A 190 -8.29 -13.04 3.75
C PRO A 190 -8.90 -12.41 5.01
N ILE A 191 -10.09 -11.83 4.84
CA ILE A 191 -10.86 -11.24 5.94
C ILE A 191 -11.20 -12.34 6.95
N GLY A 192 -10.98 -12.05 8.23
CA GLY A 192 -11.30 -12.97 9.32
C GLY A 192 -10.39 -14.19 9.46
N GLN A 193 -9.27 -14.25 8.73
CA GLN A 193 -8.30 -15.34 8.86
C GLN A 193 -6.90 -14.80 9.15
N ALA A 194 -6.29 -15.28 10.23
CA ALA A 194 -4.89 -15.02 10.52
C ALA A 194 -4.01 -15.93 9.65
N ILE A 195 -3.39 -15.36 8.63
CA ILE A 195 -2.46 -16.07 7.75
C ILE A 195 -1.10 -15.37 7.70
N GLU A 196 -0.04 -16.15 7.59
CA GLU A 196 1.29 -15.61 7.34
C GLU A 196 1.47 -15.36 5.85
N ASN A 197 1.75 -14.10 5.51
CA ASN A 197 2.13 -13.70 4.17
C ASN A 197 3.07 -12.49 4.23
N ARG A 198 3.74 -12.20 3.12
CA ARG A 198 4.61 -11.02 2.98
C ARG A 198 4.22 -10.27 1.73
N VAL A 199 4.33 -8.95 1.80
CA VAL A 199 4.00 -8.07 0.68
C VAL A 199 5.04 -6.98 0.56
N ILE A 200 5.51 -6.73 -0.66
CA ILE A 200 6.39 -5.61 -0.98
C ILE A 200 5.49 -4.45 -1.39
N GLN A 201 5.43 -3.39 -0.58
CA GLN A 201 4.71 -2.17 -0.91
C GLN A 201 5.68 -1.13 -1.46
N ILE A 202 5.39 -0.58 -2.63
CA ILE A 202 6.19 0.46 -3.30
C ILE A 202 5.41 1.77 -3.39
N THR A 203 6.12 2.88 -3.55
CA THR A 203 5.52 4.19 -3.88
C THR A 203 4.62 4.09 -5.12
N GLY A 204 3.46 4.75 -5.07
CA GLY A 204 2.52 4.82 -6.18
C GLY A 204 3.04 5.65 -7.36
N ILE A 205 2.53 5.37 -8.55
CA ILE A 205 2.80 6.17 -9.75
C ILE A 205 2.26 7.59 -9.53
N GLY A 206 3.05 8.60 -9.90
CA GLY A 206 2.71 10.01 -9.78
C GLY A 206 2.99 10.60 -8.40
N ALA A 207 3.58 9.85 -7.47
CA ALA A 207 4.01 10.40 -6.20
C ALA A 207 5.03 11.52 -6.40
N MET A 208 4.87 12.60 -5.63
CA MET A 208 5.77 13.77 -5.72
C MET A 208 7.09 13.56 -4.97
N LYS A 209 7.19 12.48 -4.19
CA LYS A 209 8.37 12.13 -3.40
C LYS A 209 9.10 10.98 -4.04
N ASP A 210 10.37 10.85 -3.66
CA ASP A 210 11.26 9.82 -4.18
C ASP A 210 10.70 8.42 -3.98
N PHE A 211 11.11 7.52 -4.88
CA PHE A 211 10.73 6.12 -4.83
C PHE A 211 11.18 5.47 -3.51
N SER A 212 10.25 4.78 -2.85
CA SER A 212 10.48 4.06 -1.61
C SER A 212 9.77 2.71 -1.67
N VAL A 213 10.24 1.78 -0.83
CA VAL A 213 9.70 0.42 -0.75
C VAL A 213 9.82 -0.10 0.67
N LEU A 214 8.81 -0.84 1.12
CA LEU A 214 8.77 -1.46 2.44
C LEU A 214 8.08 -2.83 2.36
N MET A 215 8.69 -3.85 2.95
CA MET A 215 8.06 -5.16 3.12
C MET A 215 7.19 -5.15 4.37
N ALA A 216 5.96 -5.62 4.25
CA ALA A 216 5.03 -5.78 5.35
C ALA A 216 4.64 -7.25 5.52
N LYS A 217 4.48 -7.68 6.78
CA LYS A 217 3.84 -8.96 7.15
C LYS A 217 2.37 -8.81 7.56
N ASN A 218 1.92 -7.57 7.76
CA ASN A 218 0.53 -7.22 8.10
C ASN A 218 -0.15 -6.51 6.92
N LEU A 219 -1.48 -6.47 6.94
CA LEU A 219 -2.31 -5.83 5.91
C LEU A 219 -1.95 -4.34 5.75
N PRO A 220 -1.46 -3.90 4.58
CA PRO A 220 -1.07 -2.49 4.41
C PRO A 220 -2.26 -1.57 4.15
N ASN A 221 -2.24 -0.41 4.79
CA ASN A 221 -3.03 0.76 4.40
C ASN A 221 -2.53 1.33 3.06
N LEU A 222 -3.42 1.93 2.28
CA LEU A 222 -3.10 2.58 1.00
C LEU A 222 -1.98 3.62 1.12
N HIS A 223 -1.97 4.37 2.22
CA HIS A 223 -1.01 5.42 2.51
C HIS A 223 0.10 4.99 3.48
N ALA A 224 0.27 3.68 3.70
CA ALA A 224 1.44 3.18 4.41
C ALA A 224 2.73 3.53 3.65
N ILE A 225 2.70 3.40 2.33
CA ILE A 225 3.64 4.05 1.40
C ILE A 225 2.78 4.81 0.39
N ASP A 226 3.13 6.06 0.05
CA ASP A 226 2.30 7.01 -0.69
C ASP A 226 1.53 6.39 -1.88
N THR A 227 0.24 6.12 -1.66
CA THR A 227 -0.69 5.49 -2.63
C THR A 227 -0.13 4.19 -3.21
N GLY A 228 0.48 3.38 -2.34
CA GLY A 228 1.41 2.35 -2.74
C GLY A 228 0.78 1.09 -3.32
N GLN A 229 1.51 0.47 -4.25
CA GLN A 229 1.17 -0.82 -4.85
C GLN A 229 1.86 -1.96 -4.09
N CYS A 230 1.14 -3.06 -3.91
CA CYS A 230 1.49 -4.16 -3.05
C CYS A 230 1.67 -5.44 -3.87
N PHE A 231 2.88 -6.00 -3.84
CA PHE A 231 3.29 -7.21 -4.54
C PHE A 231 3.47 -8.36 -3.54
N PRO A 232 2.51 -9.29 -3.45
CA PRO A 232 2.52 -10.31 -2.41
C PRO A 232 3.44 -11.48 -2.74
N ARG A 233 3.90 -12.23 -1.74
CA ARG A 233 4.60 -13.51 -1.95
C ARG A 233 3.61 -14.61 -2.37
N TYR A 234 2.45 -14.64 -1.73
CA TYR A 234 1.37 -15.60 -1.99
C TYR A 234 0.02 -14.90 -2.18
N PHE A 235 -0.89 -15.57 -2.86
CA PHE A 235 -2.31 -15.22 -2.86
C PHE A 235 -3.16 -16.48 -2.62
N TYR A 236 -4.41 -16.26 -2.27
CA TYR A 236 -5.36 -17.26 -1.79
C TYR A 236 -6.61 -17.19 -2.64
N GLU A 237 -7.04 -18.35 -3.13
CA GLU A 237 -8.27 -18.52 -3.90
C GLU A 237 -9.18 -19.52 -3.20
N ASP A 238 -10.49 -19.31 -3.31
CA ASP A 238 -11.47 -20.27 -2.82
C ASP A 238 -11.48 -21.48 -3.75
N ILE A 239 -11.34 -22.69 -3.20
CA ILE A 239 -11.40 -23.95 -3.95
C ILE A 239 -12.72 -24.10 -4.72
N ALA A 240 -13.83 -23.55 -4.21
CA ALA A 240 -15.11 -23.55 -4.93
C ALA A 240 -15.07 -22.68 -6.20
N SER A 241 -14.28 -21.60 -6.20
CA SER A 241 -14.10 -20.71 -7.35
C SER A 241 -13.13 -21.25 -8.41
N LEU A 242 -12.29 -22.23 -8.04
CA LEU A 242 -11.37 -22.91 -8.95
C LEU A 242 -12.08 -23.99 -9.77
N LYS A 243 -13.00 -24.74 -9.15
CA LYS A 243 -13.81 -25.76 -9.83
C LYS A 243 -14.67 -25.21 -10.98
N SER A 244 -15.01 -23.92 -10.97
CA SER A 244 -15.76 -23.28 -12.06
C SER A 244 -14.88 -22.76 -13.21
N LYS A 245 -13.56 -22.61 -13.00
CA LYS A 245 -12.60 -22.20 -14.03
C LYS A 245 -11.97 -23.38 -14.77
N ASP A 246 -11.89 -24.56 -14.13
CA ASP A 246 -11.15 -25.74 -14.61
C ASP A 246 -11.98 -26.78 -15.39
N ASN A 247 -13.11 -26.40 -15.99
CA ASN A 247 -13.87 -27.31 -16.86
C ASN A 247 -13.13 -27.70 -18.17
N ASN A 248 -11.83 -27.40 -18.31
CA ASN A 248 -11.03 -27.78 -19.47
C ASN A 248 -9.69 -28.47 -19.18
N GLN A 249 -9.29 -28.75 -17.92
CA GLN A 249 -8.16 -29.66 -17.66
C GLN A 249 -8.43 -30.58 -16.45
N SER A 250 -8.39 -31.87 -16.76
CA SER A 250 -8.78 -33.02 -15.95
C SER A 250 -7.96 -33.23 -14.67
N HIS A 251 -8.65 -33.64 -13.61
CA HIS A 251 -8.28 -34.67 -12.63
C HIS A 251 -6.78 -34.90 -12.33
N LEU A 252 -6.27 -34.24 -11.29
CA LEU A 252 -5.19 -34.79 -10.46
C LEU A 252 -5.21 -34.11 -9.09
N PHE A 253 -5.10 -34.90 -8.02
CA PHE A 253 -5.22 -34.54 -6.59
C PHE A 253 -6.62 -34.63 -5.98
N THR A 254 -7.12 -35.86 -5.86
CA THR A 254 -8.05 -36.29 -4.80
C THR A 254 -7.25 -36.63 -3.54
N ASN A 255 -7.61 -36.00 -2.41
CA ASN A 255 -7.79 -36.60 -1.08
C ASN A 255 -7.89 -35.47 -0.04
N ALA A 256 -9.10 -34.95 0.18
CA ALA A 256 -9.44 -34.24 1.40
C ALA A 256 -10.63 -35.00 2.02
N THR A 257 -10.34 -35.69 3.11
CA THR A 257 -11.31 -36.31 4.00
C THR A 257 -12.35 -35.27 4.43
N GLU A 258 -13.60 -35.70 4.43
CA GLU A 258 -14.73 -34.95 4.96
C GLU A 258 -14.50 -34.70 6.45
N GLU A 259 -14.31 -33.43 6.83
CA GLU A 259 -14.79 -32.82 8.08
C GLU A 259 -14.31 -31.36 8.14
N ASN A 260 -15.26 -30.45 8.41
CA ASN A 260 -15.20 -28.98 8.50
C ASN A 260 -15.50 -28.18 7.20
N LYS A 261 -16.72 -27.64 7.13
CA LYS A 261 -17.15 -26.53 6.26
C LYS A 261 -16.47 -25.20 6.68
N THR A 262 -15.15 -25.17 6.68
CA THR A 262 -14.35 -23.93 6.63
C THR A 262 -13.86 -23.80 5.21
N SER A 263 -14.09 -22.65 4.56
CA SER A 263 -13.68 -22.38 3.17
C SER A 263 -12.19 -22.72 3.00
N ALA A 264 -11.89 -23.87 2.41
CA ALA A 264 -10.51 -24.28 2.21
C ALA A 264 -9.91 -23.36 1.15
N LEU A 265 -9.05 -22.42 1.58
CA LEU A 265 -8.33 -21.51 0.70
C LEU A 265 -7.09 -22.21 0.15
N GLN A 266 -6.93 -22.20 -1.16
CA GLN A 266 -5.71 -22.69 -1.79
C GLN A 266 -4.67 -21.57 -1.89
N ARG A 267 -3.51 -21.76 -1.25
CA ARG A 267 -2.36 -20.86 -1.36
C ARG A 267 -1.63 -21.08 -2.69
N ARG A 268 -1.33 -20.01 -3.40
CA ARG A 268 -0.58 -20.01 -4.67
C ARG A 268 0.56 -19.00 -4.64
N ASP A 269 1.67 -19.32 -5.31
CA ASP A 269 2.75 -18.37 -5.51
C ASP A 269 2.30 -17.20 -6.38
N ALA A 270 2.57 -15.98 -5.93
CA ALA A 270 2.33 -14.79 -6.74
C ALA A 270 3.41 -14.60 -7.82
N ILE A 271 4.58 -15.19 -7.68
CA ILE A 271 5.61 -15.18 -8.74
C ILE A 271 5.18 -16.16 -9.84
N THR A 272 5.12 -15.68 -11.07
CA THR A 272 4.73 -16.46 -12.25
C THR A 272 5.82 -17.48 -12.63
N ASP A 273 5.42 -18.58 -13.25
CA ASP A 273 6.38 -19.56 -13.80
C ASP A 273 7.16 -18.96 -14.98
N GLU A 274 6.53 -18.09 -15.76
CA GLU A 274 7.18 -17.35 -16.85
C GLU A 274 8.25 -16.38 -16.31
N GLY A 275 7.94 -15.65 -15.23
CA GLY A 275 8.90 -14.80 -14.53
C GLY A 275 10.08 -15.62 -14.03
N LEU A 276 9.82 -16.77 -13.40
CA LEU A 276 10.89 -17.69 -12.98
C LEU A 276 11.75 -18.17 -14.15
N ALA A 277 11.13 -18.59 -15.25
CA ALA A 277 11.83 -19.04 -16.45
C ALA A 277 12.70 -17.93 -17.06
N HIS A 278 12.25 -16.67 -17.03
CA HIS A 278 13.02 -15.53 -17.52
C HIS A 278 14.36 -15.38 -16.79
N PHE A 279 14.37 -15.45 -15.45
CA PHE A 279 15.61 -15.36 -14.68
C PHE A 279 16.48 -16.61 -14.80
N LYS A 280 15.88 -17.81 -14.84
CA LYS A 280 16.63 -19.06 -15.08
C LYS A 280 17.35 -19.07 -16.42
N ALA A 281 16.76 -18.46 -17.45
CA ALA A 281 17.41 -18.33 -18.76
C ALA A 281 18.65 -17.42 -18.71
N SER A 282 18.67 -16.41 -17.84
CA SER A 282 19.84 -15.55 -17.62
C SER A 282 20.93 -16.21 -16.79
N TYR A 283 20.57 -17.17 -15.94
CA TYR A 283 21.49 -17.86 -15.03
C TYR A 283 21.31 -19.39 -15.12
N PRO A 284 21.70 -20.04 -16.23
CA PRO A 284 21.36 -21.44 -16.53
C PRO A 284 21.97 -22.45 -15.55
N ASN A 285 23.05 -22.08 -14.86
CA ASN A 285 23.75 -22.94 -13.90
C ASN A 285 23.22 -22.79 -12.46
N GLU A 286 22.29 -21.86 -12.23
CA GLU A 286 21.79 -21.53 -10.90
C GLU A 286 20.44 -22.20 -10.60
N LYS A 287 20.26 -22.64 -9.36
CA LYS A 287 19.00 -23.20 -8.87
C LYS A 287 18.13 -22.12 -8.24
N ILE A 288 17.53 -21.28 -9.08
CA ILE A 288 16.68 -20.16 -8.63
C ILE A 288 15.27 -20.66 -8.29
N THR A 289 14.76 -20.26 -7.12
CA THR A 289 13.37 -20.49 -6.69
C THR A 289 12.52 -19.21 -6.80
N LYS A 290 11.19 -19.35 -6.69
CA LYS A 290 10.28 -18.20 -6.62
C LYS A 290 10.50 -17.36 -5.37
N ASP A 291 10.96 -17.98 -4.28
CA ASP A 291 11.28 -17.27 -3.05
C ASP A 291 12.51 -16.38 -3.23
N ASP A 292 13.55 -16.90 -3.89
CA ASP A 292 14.74 -16.10 -4.23
C ASP A 292 14.37 -14.89 -5.09
N LEU A 293 13.48 -15.05 -6.08
CA LEU A 293 13.01 -13.92 -6.89
C LEU A 293 12.25 -12.87 -6.10
N PHE A 294 11.43 -13.29 -5.12
CA PHE A 294 10.73 -12.34 -4.27
C PHE A 294 11.70 -11.45 -3.48
N TYR A 295 12.77 -12.03 -2.90
CA TYR A 295 13.77 -11.26 -2.18
C TYR A 295 14.76 -10.53 -3.10
N TYR A 296 15.07 -11.08 -4.27
CA TYR A 296 15.84 -10.39 -5.30
C TYR A 296 15.19 -9.06 -5.68
N VAL A 297 13.88 -9.07 -5.95
CA VAL A 297 13.11 -7.85 -6.24
C VAL A 297 13.24 -6.87 -5.07
N TYR A 298 13.07 -7.34 -3.84
CA TYR A 298 13.15 -6.47 -2.68
C TYR A 298 14.54 -5.83 -2.52
N GLY A 299 15.62 -6.61 -2.67
CA GLY A 299 16.99 -6.11 -2.62
C GLY A 299 17.30 -5.13 -3.76
N LEU A 300 16.90 -5.47 -4.99
CA LEU A 300 17.11 -4.59 -6.16
C LEU A 300 16.37 -3.26 -6.01
N LEU A 301 15.13 -3.27 -5.51
CA LEU A 301 14.36 -2.05 -5.27
C LEU A 301 14.98 -1.16 -4.17
N HIS A 302 16.00 -1.61 -3.45
CA HIS A 302 16.82 -0.81 -2.52
C HIS A 302 18.15 -0.32 -3.14
N SER A 303 18.49 -0.73 -4.36
CA SER A 303 19.69 -0.24 -5.05
C SER A 303 19.57 1.25 -5.34
N GLU A 304 20.51 2.03 -4.81
CA GLU A 304 20.62 3.47 -5.09
C GLU A 304 20.86 3.73 -6.58
N ASP A 305 21.71 2.92 -7.23
CA ASP A 305 21.95 3.00 -8.68
C ASP A 305 20.67 2.78 -9.49
N TYR A 306 19.84 1.80 -9.13
CA TYR A 306 18.58 1.55 -9.81
C TYR A 306 17.58 2.70 -9.59
N ARG A 307 17.44 3.19 -8.35
CA ARG A 307 16.51 4.27 -8.00
C ARG A 307 16.91 5.59 -8.66
N SER A 308 18.19 5.95 -8.62
CA SER A 308 18.70 7.20 -9.20
C SER A 308 18.62 7.18 -10.72
N ARG A 309 19.04 6.08 -11.37
CA ARG A 309 19.03 5.96 -12.83
C ARG A 309 17.62 6.00 -13.41
N TYR A 310 16.66 5.35 -12.77
CA TYR A 310 15.30 5.20 -13.28
C TYR A 310 14.28 6.04 -12.49
N ALA A 311 14.69 7.11 -11.81
CA ALA A 311 13.81 7.95 -10.98
C ALA A 311 12.59 8.46 -11.77
N ASP A 312 12.81 8.93 -13.00
CA ASP A 312 11.77 9.41 -13.90
C ASP A 312 10.80 8.29 -14.34
N ASN A 313 11.31 7.09 -14.62
CA ASN A 313 10.46 5.93 -14.91
C ASN A 313 9.66 5.51 -13.68
N LEU A 314 10.29 5.38 -12.52
CA LEU A 314 9.67 4.92 -11.27
C LEU A 314 8.58 5.88 -10.77
N SER A 315 8.65 7.17 -11.11
CA SER A 315 7.59 8.14 -10.82
C SER A 315 6.40 8.03 -11.78
N LYS A 316 6.54 7.41 -12.96
CA LYS A 316 5.54 7.44 -14.05
C LYS A 316 4.99 6.07 -14.46
N GLU A 317 5.66 4.99 -14.10
CA GLU A 317 5.26 3.61 -14.40
C GLU A 317 5.71 2.64 -13.32
N LEU A 318 5.12 1.43 -13.31
CA LEU A 318 5.52 0.40 -12.36
C LEU A 318 6.97 -0.07 -12.61
N PRO A 319 7.71 -0.49 -11.57
CA PRO A 319 9.05 -1.03 -11.71
C PRO A 319 9.17 -2.12 -12.77
N ARG A 320 10.30 -2.16 -13.47
CA ARG A 320 10.68 -3.28 -14.32
C ARG A 320 11.99 -3.85 -13.82
N ILE A 321 12.03 -5.15 -13.65
CA ILE A 321 13.06 -5.87 -12.91
C ILE A 321 14.10 -6.40 -13.91
N PRO A 322 15.31 -5.81 -14.00
CA PRO A 322 16.41 -6.34 -14.79
C PRO A 322 16.93 -7.67 -14.26
N CYS A 323 17.62 -8.42 -15.12
CA CYS A 323 18.61 -9.40 -14.70
C CYS A 323 19.96 -8.68 -14.57
N VAL A 324 20.58 -8.74 -13.39
CA VAL A 324 21.93 -8.19 -13.16
C VAL A 324 22.99 -9.00 -13.90
N LYS A 325 24.16 -8.39 -14.14
CA LYS A 325 25.17 -8.92 -15.07
C LYS A 325 25.67 -10.33 -14.72
N THR A 326 25.84 -10.62 -13.43
CA THR A 326 26.41 -11.89 -12.97
C THR A 326 25.47 -12.61 -12.01
N ALA A 327 25.59 -13.94 -11.93
CA ALA A 327 24.87 -14.75 -10.95
C ALA A 327 25.27 -14.40 -9.51
N ASP A 328 26.54 -14.03 -9.29
CA ASP A 328 27.03 -13.58 -7.99
C ASP A 328 26.33 -12.29 -7.53
N ASP A 329 26.17 -11.31 -8.42
CA ASP A 329 25.40 -10.09 -8.13
C ASP A 329 23.93 -10.42 -7.83
N PHE A 330 23.34 -11.38 -8.57
CA PHE A 330 21.97 -11.83 -8.31
C PHE A 330 21.84 -12.36 -6.88
N TRP A 331 22.73 -13.25 -6.45
CA TRP A 331 22.70 -13.81 -5.11
C TRP A 331 23.00 -12.78 -4.02
N LYS A 332 23.86 -11.79 -4.28
CA LYS A 332 24.05 -10.64 -3.36
C LYS A 332 22.76 -9.86 -3.14
N PHE A 333 22.00 -9.59 -4.20
CA PHE A 333 20.68 -8.93 -4.07
C PHE A 333 19.66 -9.81 -3.35
N VAL A 334 19.67 -11.13 -3.57
CA VAL A 334 18.82 -12.08 -2.82
C VAL A 334 19.14 -12.02 -1.33
N THR A 335 20.43 -12.13 -0.95
CA THR A 335 20.87 -12.09 0.44
C THR A 335 20.50 -10.78 1.11
N ALA A 336 20.86 -9.64 0.50
CA ALA A 336 20.50 -8.32 1.00
C ALA A 336 18.97 -8.16 1.13
N GLY A 337 18.21 -8.64 0.15
CA GLY A 337 16.75 -8.62 0.17
C GLY A 337 16.16 -9.47 1.31
N ARG A 338 16.75 -10.63 1.61
CA ARG A 338 16.33 -11.48 2.74
C ARG A 338 16.62 -10.81 4.08
N GLU A 339 17.81 -10.25 4.25
CA GLU A 339 18.23 -9.56 5.46
C GLU A 339 17.39 -8.30 5.71
N LEU A 340 17.25 -7.41 4.71
CA LEU A 340 16.40 -6.22 4.79
C LEU A 340 14.93 -6.59 5.01
N GLY A 341 14.45 -7.62 4.30
CA GLY A 341 13.07 -8.09 4.44
C GLY A 341 12.79 -8.58 5.84
N HIS A 342 13.70 -9.38 6.41
CA HIS A 342 13.62 -9.85 7.79
C HIS A 342 13.63 -8.70 8.80
N LEU A 343 14.56 -7.75 8.65
CA LEU A 343 14.66 -6.56 9.50
C LEU A 343 13.36 -5.74 9.46
N HIS A 344 12.85 -5.45 8.26
CA HIS A 344 11.70 -4.57 8.09
C HIS A 344 10.38 -5.20 8.51
N VAL A 345 10.21 -6.53 8.46
CA VAL A 345 9.00 -7.17 8.98
C VAL A 345 9.06 -7.42 10.49
N ASN A 346 10.25 -7.34 11.10
CA ASN A 346 10.48 -7.54 12.54
C ASN A 346 11.03 -6.29 13.22
N TYR A 347 10.68 -5.10 12.70
CA TYR A 347 11.22 -3.81 13.15
C TYR A 347 10.98 -3.49 14.64
N GLU A 348 10.06 -4.18 15.31
CA GLU A 348 9.76 -4.01 16.74
C GLU A 348 10.63 -4.89 17.64
N ASP A 349 11.23 -5.95 17.09
CA ASP A 349 11.95 -7.00 17.83
C ASP A 349 13.47 -6.95 17.56
N VAL A 350 13.98 -5.79 17.15
CA VAL A 350 15.40 -5.59 16.82
C VAL A 350 16.22 -5.25 18.06
N GLU A 351 17.51 -5.60 18.05
CA GLU A 351 18.44 -5.14 19.07
C GLU A 351 18.57 -3.61 19.01
N PRO A 352 18.26 -2.87 20.09
CA PRO A 352 18.34 -1.41 20.09
C PRO A 352 19.77 -0.93 19.88
N TYR A 353 19.94 0.09 19.04
CA TYR A 353 21.23 0.74 18.88
C TYR A 353 21.72 1.31 20.23
N PRO A 354 22.99 1.09 20.62
CA PRO A 354 23.49 1.59 21.89
C PRO A 354 23.53 3.12 21.89
N VAL A 355 22.78 3.74 22.80
CA VAL A 355 22.73 5.19 22.98
C VAL A 355 23.13 5.59 24.39
N THR A 356 23.68 6.80 24.53
CA THR A 356 23.97 7.38 25.85
C THR A 356 22.73 8.13 26.37
N PHE A 357 22.22 7.70 27.52
CA PHE A 357 21.10 8.37 28.17
C PHE A 357 21.58 9.53 29.02
N LYS A 358 21.15 10.76 28.70
CA LYS A 358 21.53 11.97 29.46
C LYS A 358 21.16 11.92 30.95
N LYS A 359 20.10 11.18 31.29
CA LYS A 359 19.62 11.01 32.68
C LYS A 359 20.08 9.69 33.33
N GLY A 360 21.08 9.02 32.77
CA GLY A 360 21.51 7.69 33.22
C GLY A 360 20.66 6.57 32.60
N ASN A 361 21.09 5.32 32.77
CA ASN A 361 20.45 4.15 32.16
C ASN A 361 19.03 3.94 32.74
N PRO A 362 17.96 4.01 31.93
CA PRO A 362 16.59 3.82 32.40
C PRO A 362 16.37 2.44 33.05
N LYS A 363 17.11 1.41 32.61
CA LYS A 363 17.04 0.05 33.19
C LYS A 363 17.55 -0.03 34.63
N GLN A 364 18.29 0.99 35.09
CA GLN A 364 18.82 1.10 36.45
C GLN A 364 18.04 2.10 37.30
N THR A 365 17.01 2.75 36.73
CA THR A 365 16.16 3.69 37.45
C THR A 365 15.03 2.92 38.13
N ASP A 366 14.78 3.18 39.41
CA ASP A 366 13.59 2.66 40.10
C ASP A 366 12.35 3.40 39.60
N ILE A 367 11.43 2.68 38.95
CA ILE A 367 10.24 3.25 38.31
C ILE A 367 9.01 2.81 39.11
N SER A 368 8.55 3.68 40.01
CA SER A 368 7.41 3.39 40.90
C SER A 368 6.07 3.23 40.18
N ASN A 369 5.89 3.88 39.02
CA ASN A 369 4.71 3.72 38.16
C ASN A 369 5.15 3.65 36.69
N PRO A 370 5.35 2.44 36.13
CA PRO A 370 5.78 2.25 34.75
C PRO A 370 4.82 2.83 33.73
N GLU A 371 3.50 2.68 33.91
CA GLU A 371 2.50 3.19 32.97
C GLU A 371 2.62 4.71 32.81
N LYS A 372 2.67 5.44 33.93
CA LYS A 372 2.83 6.89 33.91
C LYS A 372 4.20 7.31 33.37
N PHE A 373 5.25 6.54 33.66
CA PHE A 373 6.62 6.87 33.24
C PHE A 373 6.84 6.68 31.73
N TYR A 374 6.31 5.59 31.16
CA TYR A 374 6.44 5.27 29.74
C TYR A 374 5.31 5.84 28.87
N TYR A 375 4.34 6.53 29.48
CA TYR A 375 3.28 7.22 28.74
C TYR A 375 3.86 8.31 27.84
N VAL A 376 3.52 8.23 26.55
CA VAL A 376 3.95 9.21 25.55
C VAL A 376 2.77 10.13 25.22
N THR A 377 2.93 11.42 25.51
CA THR A 377 2.02 12.46 24.98
C THR A 377 2.50 12.96 23.63
N GLU A 378 3.79 13.31 23.53
CA GLU A 378 4.43 13.79 22.31
C GLU A 378 5.96 13.61 22.42
N MET A 379 6.59 13.02 21.40
CA MET A 379 8.04 12.93 21.30
C MET A 379 8.58 14.13 20.52
N LYS A 380 9.68 14.74 20.99
CA LYS A 380 10.32 15.88 20.32
C LYS A 380 11.83 15.87 20.48
N PHE A 381 12.53 16.42 19.48
CA PHE A 381 13.95 16.73 19.63
C PHE A 381 14.14 17.85 20.67
N ALA A 382 15.19 17.73 21.48
CA ALA A 382 15.58 18.82 22.36
C ALA A 382 16.04 20.01 21.49
N LYS A 383 15.58 21.22 21.83
CA LYS A 383 16.14 22.44 21.24
C LYS A 383 17.57 22.60 21.76
N ILE A 384 18.54 22.25 20.93
CA ILE A 384 19.92 22.65 21.16
C ILE A 384 19.96 24.12 20.72
N LYS A 385 20.28 25.03 21.64
CA LYS A 385 20.64 26.40 21.24
C LYS A 385 22.03 26.28 20.62
N ASP A 386 22.12 26.56 19.33
CA ASP A 386 23.40 26.73 18.63
C ASP A 386 24.19 27.92 19.20
#